data_AF-Q5P823-F1
#
_entry.id   AF-Q5P823-F1
#
_cell.length_a   1.000
_cell.length_b   1.000
_cell.length_c   1.000
_cell.angle_alpha   90.00
_cell.angle_beta   90.00
_cell.angle_gamma   90.00
#
_symmetry.space_group_name_H-M   'P 1'
#
loop_
_entity.id
_entity.type
_entity.pdbx_description
1 polymer ?
#
loop_
_entity_poly.entity_id
_entity_poly.type
_entity_poly.pdbx_seq_one_letter_code
_entity_poly.pdbx_strand_id
1 'polypeptide(L)'
;MPRLPRRRENRDTFTRLARHPNEGAREGAQAMDDFQSALNAAIDTMAADIDMACKRRLRDTKWNLALEREPCLKGAVSLRRIVHALALRAAESVQEGRPEFRLHPNERWRWKYHRYLVAVVRLNAALAEAARRGGFRVRDSLTRLPADNIELPNTETILQWERAALPDTRTPESKRRAAELMTTFNGWLLCGEHFSASLVVDLAEFSAWAEAEGIVTRGEIAERLSAIEDEFMAMQAIAQDSRMPSEDQKQSDPQDDADAPTEHAAPEEATPPGPPPLIQKWQESEILRVLRERGYDPQRLPRGPAGTPGPKAEVRASLDMTPAVFKKAWERLRWYGDIADA
;
A
#
# COMPACT_ATOMS: atom_id res chain seq x y z
N MET A 1 -1.77 29.74 -5.96
CA MET A 1 -2.45 30.78 -5.16
C MET A 1 -3.12 31.76 -6.14
N PRO A 2 -4.45 31.76 -6.31
CA PRO A 2 -5.11 32.71 -7.19
C PRO A 2 -5.12 34.10 -6.55
N ARG A 3 -4.89 35.15 -7.35
CA ARG A 3 -4.92 36.55 -6.91
C ARG A 3 -6.36 36.99 -6.65
N LEU A 4 -6.63 37.57 -5.48
CA LEU A 4 -7.93 38.16 -5.15
C LEU A 4 -8.23 39.38 -6.05
N PRO A 5 -9.48 39.55 -6.55
CA PRO A 5 -9.85 40.66 -7.43
C PRO A 5 -9.84 42.02 -6.70
N ARG A 6 -9.56 43.09 -7.47
CA ARG A 6 -9.39 44.45 -6.94
C ARG A 6 -10.73 45.10 -6.60
N ARG A 7 -10.76 45.80 -5.46
CA ARG A 7 -11.92 46.45 -4.80
C ARG A 7 -12.81 47.38 -5.67
N ARG A 8 -12.41 47.75 -6.89
CA ARG A 8 -13.21 48.59 -7.80
C ARG A 8 -14.20 47.79 -8.66
N GLU A 9 -13.97 46.50 -8.92
CA GLU A 9 -14.87 45.68 -9.74
C GLU A 9 -16.16 45.26 -8.99
N ASN A 10 -16.14 45.23 -7.65
CA ASN A 10 -17.32 44.85 -6.86
C ASN A 10 -18.45 45.89 -6.83
N ARG A 11 -18.22 47.14 -7.25
CA ARG A 11 -19.22 48.21 -7.15
C ARG A 11 -20.27 48.15 -8.28
N ASP A 12 -19.87 47.74 -9.47
CA ASP A 12 -20.78 47.59 -10.61
C ASP A 12 -21.64 46.32 -10.49
N THR A 13 -21.10 45.25 -9.91
CA THR A 13 -21.85 44.00 -9.64
C THR A 13 -23.00 44.23 -8.67
N PHE A 14 -22.77 45.00 -7.60
CA PHE A 14 -23.81 45.34 -6.62
C PHE A 14 -24.93 46.20 -7.21
N THR A 15 -24.61 47.11 -8.14
CA THR A 15 -25.61 47.99 -8.77
C THR A 15 -26.45 47.23 -9.81
N ARG A 16 -25.88 46.18 -10.43
CA ARG A 16 -26.58 45.29 -11.38
C ARG A 16 -27.54 44.34 -10.66
N LEU A 17 -27.09 43.72 -9.56
CA LEU A 17 -27.91 42.81 -8.75
C LEU A 17 -29.13 43.49 -8.10
N ALA A 18 -29.04 44.79 -7.78
CA ALA A 18 -30.15 45.56 -7.24
C ALA A 18 -31.29 45.81 -8.25
N ARG A 19 -31.06 45.68 -9.57
CA ARG A 19 -32.08 45.92 -10.61
C ARG A 19 -32.86 44.66 -11.01
N HIS A 20 -32.29 43.47 -10.77
CA HIS A 20 -32.89 42.19 -11.13
C HIS A 20 -32.71 41.17 -9.99
N PRO A 21 -33.45 41.32 -8.87
CA PRO A 21 -33.30 40.44 -7.70
C PRO A 21 -33.55 38.96 -8.02
N ASN A 22 -34.36 38.67 -9.05
CA ASN A 22 -34.63 37.31 -9.50
C ASN A 22 -33.47 36.67 -10.31
N GLU A 23 -32.63 37.47 -10.98
CA GLU A 23 -31.45 36.96 -11.70
C GLU A 23 -30.34 36.62 -10.71
N GLY A 24 -30.10 37.48 -9.71
CA GLY A 24 -29.13 37.21 -8.65
C GLY A 24 -29.49 35.97 -7.81
N ALA A 25 -30.78 35.72 -7.58
CA ALA A 25 -31.24 34.50 -6.90
C ALA A 25 -30.96 33.24 -7.74
N ARG A 26 -31.13 33.30 -9.07
CA ARG A 26 -30.83 32.17 -9.97
C ARG A 26 -29.34 31.91 -10.11
N GLU A 27 -28.52 32.96 -10.24
CA GLU A 27 -27.07 32.83 -10.28
C GLU A 27 -26.52 32.27 -8.95
N GLY A 28 -27.08 32.72 -7.81
CA GLY A 28 -26.72 32.17 -6.50
C GLY A 28 -27.12 30.71 -6.32
N ALA A 29 -28.29 30.30 -6.80
CA ALA A 29 -28.72 28.90 -6.77
C ALA A 29 -27.83 28.02 -7.64
N GLN A 30 -27.53 28.44 -8.87
CA GLN A 30 -26.64 27.70 -9.77
C GLN A 30 -25.22 27.58 -9.19
N ALA A 31 -24.68 28.66 -8.61
CA ALA A 31 -23.37 28.61 -7.98
C ALA A 31 -23.31 27.66 -6.77
N MET A 32 -24.40 27.55 -6.00
CA MET A 32 -24.51 26.60 -4.90
C MET A 32 -24.58 25.16 -5.40
N ASP A 33 -25.37 24.90 -6.46
CA ASP A 33 -25.46 23.58 -7.08
C ASP A 33 -24.12 23.14 -7.69
N ASP A 34 -23.41 24.05 -8.38
CA ASP A 34 -22.09 23.81 -8.94
C ASP A 34 -21.06 23.51 -7.84
N PHE A 35 -21.09 24.27 -6.74
CA PHE A 35 -20.23 24.01 -5.58
C PHE A 35 -20.52 22.65 -4.94
N GLN A 36 -21.80 22.31 -4.75
CA GLN A 36 -22.21 21.03 -4.18
C GLN A 36 -21.81 19.86 -5.08
N SER A 37 -21.93 20.03 -6.40
CA SER A 37 -21.50 19.05 -7.41
C SER A 37 -19.98 18.83 -7.36
N ALA A 38 -19.20 19.92 -7.33
CA ALA A 38 -17.74 19.84 -7.22
C ALA A 38 -17.28 19.21 -5.90
N LEU A 39 -17.95 19.52 -4.79
CA LEU A 39 -17.69 18.92 -3.48
C LEU A 39 -17.96 17.41 -3.50
N ASN A 40 -19.08 16.98 -4.09
CA ASN A 40 -19.41 15.56 -4.23
C ASN A 40 -18.37 14.82 -5.08
N ALA A 41 -17.94 15.39 -6.22
CA ALA A 41 -16.90 14.81 -7.07
C ALA A 41 -15.54 14.66 -6.35
N ALA A 42 -15.17 15.65 -5.52
CA ALA A 42 -13.96 15.57 -4.69
C ALA A 42 -14.07 14.48 -3.61
N ILE A 43 -15.24 14.35 -2.98
CA ILE A 43 -15.55 13.27 -2.02
C ILE A 43 -15.43 11.90 -2.69
N ASP A 44 -15.94 11.74 -3.91
CA ASP A 44 -15.89 10.48 -4.65
C ASP A 44 -14.46 10.12 -5.07
N THR A 45 -13.67 11.12 -5.47
CA THR A 45 -12.24 10.94 -5.80
C THR A 45 -11.46 10.48 -4.57
N MET A 46 -11.59 11.19 -3.44
CA MET A 46 -10.98 10.77 -2.16
C MET A 46 -11.46 9.39 -1.75
N ALA A 47 -12.73 9.07 -2.03
CA ALA A 47 -13.28 7.77 -1.69
C ALA A 47 -12.66 6.63 -2.50
N ALA A 48 -12.42 6.84 -3.80
CA ALA A 48 -11.74 5.91 -4.69
C ALA A 48 -10.26 5.75 -4.32
N ASP A 49 -9.57 6.83 -3.95
CA ASP A 49 -8.18 6.78 -3.49
C ASP A 49 -8.04 5.97 -2.20
N ILE A 50 -8.93 6.19 -1.22
CA ILE A 50 -8.99 5.38 0.01
C ILE A 50 -9.27 3.91 -0.32
N ASP A 51 -10.19 3.61 -1.25
CA ASP A 51 -10.49 2.24 -1.66
C ASP A 51 -9.28 1.55 -2.31
N MET A 52 -8.60 2.25 -3.22
CA MET A 52 -7.38 1.75 -3.85
C MET A 52 -6.26 1.52 -2.83
N ALA A 53 -6.11 2.44 -1.87
CA ALA A 53 -5.17 2.30 -0.75
C ALA A 53 -5.53 1.09 0.11
N CYS A 54 -6.80 0.88 0.47
CA CYS A 54 -7.26 -0.29 1.24
C CYS A 54 -7.04 -1.60 0.49
N LYS A 55 -7.36 -1.67 -0.81
CA LYS A 55 -7.12 -2.85 -1.66
C LYS A 55 -5.63 -3.18 -1.75
N ARG A 56 -4.80 -2.15 -1.99
CA ARG A 56 -3.35 -2.30 -2.01
C ARG A 56 -2.86 -2.75 -0.64
N ARG A 57 -3.33 -2.15 0.46
CA ARG A 57 -2.94 -2.49 1.82
C ARG A 57 -3.33 -3.91 2.21
N LEU A 58 -4.54 -4.37 1.88
CA LEU A 58 -4.96 -5.76 2.10
C LEU A 58 -4.08 -6.73 1.33
N ARG A 59 -3.78 -6.41 0.06
CA ARG A 59 -2.87 -7.18 -0.77
C ARG A 59 -1.46 -7.20 -0.17
N ASP A 60 -0.93 -6.05 0.24
CA ASP A 60 0.40 -5.87 0.82
C ASP A 60 0.50 -6.54 2.20
N THR A 61 -0.57 -6.49 3.01
CA THR A 61 -0.65 -7.15 4.32
C THR A 61 -0.66 -8.65 4.13
N LYS A 62 -1.47 -9.16 3.18
CA LYS A 62 -1.49 -10.56 2.78
C LYS A 62 -0.11 -11.01 2.27
N TRP A 63 0.56 -10.17 1.49
CA TRP A 63 1.94 -10.38 1.04
C TRP A 63 2.93 -10.45 2.19
N ASN A 64 2.95 -9.44 3.08
CA ASN A 64 3.90 -9.37 4.19
C ASN A 64 3.72 -10.52 5.19
N LEU A 65 2.51 -11.08 5.29
CA LEU A 65 2.20 -12.19 6.18
C LEU A 65 2.47 -13.56 5.55
N ALA A 66 2.30 -13.69 4.23
CA ALA A 66 2.78 -14.85 3.48
C ALA A 66 4.33 -14.88 3.39
N LEU A 67 4.97 -13.71 3.48
CA LEU A 67 6.41 -13.50 3.40
C LEU A 67 7.14 -13.57 4.73
N GLU A 68 6.57 -14.09 5.81
CA GLU A 68 7.39 -14.46 6.97
C GLU A 68 8.37 -15.57 6.55
N ARG A 69 9.47 -15.12 5.95
CA ARG A 69 10.61 -15.87 5.43
C ARG A 69 11.56 -16.29 6.55
N GLU A 70 11.32 -15.79 7.76
CA GLU A 70 12.06 -16.27 8.91
C GLU A 70 11.73 -17.75 9.09
N PRO A 71 12.75 -18.59 9.33
CA PRO A 71 12.55 -20.01 9.54
C PRO A 71 11.73 -20.20 10.83
N CYS A 72 10.41 -20.19 10.70
CA CYS A 72 9.54 -20.72 11.73
C CYS A 72 9.96 -22.17 11.96
N LEU A 73 10.10 -22.55 13.23
CA LEU A 73 10.39 -23.92 13.60
C LEU A 73 9.38 -24.85 12.92
N LYS A 74 9.80 -26.06 12.56
CA LYS A 74 8.89 -27.06 11.99
C LYS A 74 7.71 -27.26 12.95
N GLY A 75 6.51 -26.87 12.52
CA GLY A 75 5.28 -26.96 13.32
C GLY A 75 4.93 -25.70 14.12
N ALA A 76 5.79 -24.67 14.17
CA ALA A 76 5.47 -23.38 14.75
C ALA A 76 4.96 -22.39 13.70
N VAL A 77 4.04 -21.52 14.10
CA VAL A 77 3.51 -20.44 13.26
C VAL A 77 3.44 -19.17 14.09
N SER A 78 3.70 -18.02 13.47
CA SER A 78 3.52 -16.74 14.16
C SER A 78 2.04 -16.53 14.49
N LEU A 79 1.80 -15.94 15.66
CA LEU A 79 0.45 -15.54 16.05
C LEU A 79 -0.11 -14.50 15.08
N ARG A 80 0.75 -13.67 14.49
CA ARG A 80 0.39 -12.71 13.46
C ARG A 80 -0.28 -13.39 12.25
N ARG A 81 0.29 -14.48 11.74
CA ARG A 81 -0.27 -15.25 10.62
C ARG A 81 -1.59 -15.90 10.98
N ILE A 82 -1.70 -16.47 12.17
CA ILE A 82 -2.94 -17.10 12.63
C ILE A 82 -4.07 -16.07 12.76
N VAL A 83 -3.81 -14.93 13.41
CA VAL A 83 -4.78 -13.83 13.55
C VAL A 83 -5.26 -13.35 12.18
N HIS A 84 -4.34 -13.21 11.22
CA HIS A 84 -4.69 -12.80 9.88
C HIS A 84 -5.58 -13.81 9.15
N ALA A 85 -5.21 -15.09 9.18
CA ALA A 85 -5.98 -16.15 8.53
C ALA A 85 -7.42 -16.23 9.09
N LEU A 86 -7.56 -16.14 10.41
CA LEU A 86 -8.86 -16.15 11.09
C LEU A 86 -9.65 -14.85 10.84
N ALA A 87 -8.98 -13.70 10.76
CA ALA A 87 -9.64 -12.44 10.46
C ALA A 87 -10.14 -12.36 9.01
N LEU A 88 -9.37 -12.90 8.04
CA LEU A 88 -9.81 -13.02 6.65
C LEU A 88 -11.05 -13.90 6.56
N ARG A 89 -11.05 -15.07 7.22
CA ARG A 89 -12.21 -15.95 7.33
C ARG A 89 -13.46 -15.20 7.83
N ALA A 90 -13.31 -14.46 8.92
CA ALA A 90 -14.41 -13.70 9.51
C ALA A 90 -14.92 -12.58 8.58
N ALA A 91 -14.06 -12.01 7.74
CA ALA A 91 -14.45 -11.02 6.74
C ALA A 91 -15.11 -11.66 5.50
N GLU A 92 -14.80 -12.91 5.18
CA GLU A 92 -15.36 -13.69 4.07
C GLU A 92 -16.75 -14.24 4.38
N SER A 93 -16.97 -14.76 5.59
CA SER A 93 -18.18 -15.52 5.95
C SER A 93 -19.51 -14.75 5.86
N VAL A 94 -19.47 -13.42 5.75
CA VAL A 94 -20.68 -12.59 5.72
C VAL A 94 -21.19 -12.37 4.28
N GLN A 95 -20.47 -12.81 3.26
CA GLN A 95 -20.90 -12.64 1.87
C GLN A 95 -22.05 -13.57 1.46
N GLU A 96 -22.23 -14.69 2.17
CA GLU A 96 -23.21 -15.71 1.82
C GLU A 96 -24.52 -15.45 2.58
N GLY A 97 -25.44 -14.70 1.96
CA GLY A 97 -26.86 -14.78 2.33
C GLY A 97 -27.54 -13.53 2.87
N ARG A 98 -26.90 -12.34 2.91
CA ARG A 98 -27.62 -11.10 3.27
C ARG A 98 -28.09 -10.32 2.02
N PRO A 99 -29.41 -10.28 1.72
CA PRO A 99 -29.96 -9.57 0.55
C PRO A 99 -29.83 -8.03 0.64
N GLU A 100 -29.47 -7.50 1.81
CA GLU A 100 -29.32 -6.07 2.09
C GLU A 100 -28.04 -5.45 1.51
N PHE A 101 -27.10 -6.27 1.00
CA PHE A 101 -25.83 -5.79 0.47
C PHE A 101 -25.91 -5.48 -1.03
N ARG A 102 -26.80 -4.56 -1.42
CA ARG A 102 -26.65 -3.77 -2.67
C ARG A 102 -25.71 -2.58 -2.45
N LEU A 103 -24.65 -2.77 -1.67
CA LEU A 103 -23.63 -1.76 -1.50
C LEU A 103 -22.91 -1.56 -2.83
N HIS A 104 -22.52 -0.32 -3.13
CA HIS A 104 -21.68 -0.03 -4.28
C HIS A 104 -20.37 -0.85 -4.17
N PRO A 105 -19.76 -1.34 -5.28
CA PRO A 105 -18.53 -2.14 -5.21
C PRO A 105 -17.42 -1.53 -4.33
N ASN A 106 -17.33 -0.21 -4.27
CA ASN A 106 -16.37 0.54 -3.44
C ASN A 106 -16.71 0.52 -1.94
N GLU A 107 -17.99 0.39 -1.57
CA GLU A 107 -18.42 0.26 -0.18
C GLU A 107 -18.22 -1.18 0.35
N ARG A 108 -18.34 -2.18 -0.54
CA ARG A 108 -18.13 -3.59 -0.21
C ARG A 108 -16.73 -3.86 0.35
N TRP A 109 -15.70 -3.25 -0.23
CA TRP A 109 -14.32 -3.41 0.22
C TRP A 109 -14.01 -2.72 1.54
N ARG A 110 -14.52 -1.50 1.74
CA ARG A 110 -14.42 -0.79 3.03
C ARG A 110 -15.05 -1.59 4.15
N TRP A 111 -16.22 -2.15 3.88
CA TRP A 111 -16.93 -2.97 4.85
C TRP A 111 -16.15 -4.27 5.17
N LYS A 112 -15.64 -4.96 4.14
CA LYS A 112 -14.75 -6.12 4.33
C LYS A 112 -13.51 -5.77 5.15
N TYR A 113 -12.85 -4.68 4.81
CA TYR A 113 -11.66 -4.23 5.51
C TYR A 113 -11.96 -3.90 6.97
N HIS A 114 -13.02 -3.13 7.24
CA HIS A 114 -13.47 -2.82 8.59
C HIS A 114 -13.77 -4.09 9.40
N ARG A 115 -14.47 -5.07 8.81
CA ARG A 115 -14.73 -6.37 9.46
C ARG A 115 -13.46 -7.14 9.75
N TYR A 116 -12.54 -7.17 8.79
CA TYR A 116 -11.22 -7.75 8.99
C TYR A 116 -10.51 -7.06 10.17
N LEU A 117 -10.55 -5.72 10.28
CA LEU A 117 -9.97 -4.99 11.41
C LEU A 117 -10.62 -5.40 12.73
N VAL A 118 -11.96 -5.36 12.81
CA VAL A 118 -12.69 -5.75 14.01
C VAL A 118 -12.37 -7.20 14.40
N ALA A 119 -12.23 -8.10 13.43
CA ALA A 119 -11.85 -9.48 13.67
C ALA A 119 -10.41 -9.59 14.22
N VAL A 120 -9.43 -8.93 13.61
CA VAL A 120 -8.03 -8.88 14.09
C VAL A 120 -7.99 -8.45 15.55
N VAL A 121 -8.72 -7.39 15.89
CA VAL A 121 -8.80 -6.84 17.24
C VAL A 121 -9.37 -7.83 18.24
N ARG A 122 -10.54 -8.41 17.93
CA ARG A 122 -11.21 -9.34 18.82
C ARG A 122 -10.42 -10.62 19.00
N LEU A 123 -9.80 -11.11 17.91
CA LEU A 123 -8.90 -12.25 17.95
C LEU A 123 -7.69 -11.96 18.83
N ASN A 124 -7.02 -10.81 18.67
CA ASN A 124 -5.89 -10.45 19.51
C ASN A 124 -6.26 -10.48 21.01
N ALA A 125 -7.39 -9.88 21.38
CA ALA A 125 -7.87 -9.88 22.77
C ALA A 125 -8.23 -11.29 23.27
N ALA A 126 -8.87 -12.11 22.44
CA ALA A 126 -9.21 -13.49 22.80
C ALA A 126 -7.96 -14.36 22.97
N LEU A 127 -6.99 -14.25 22.06
CA LEU A 127 -5.72 -14.96 22.12
C LEU A 127 -4.88 -14.51 23.31
N ALA A 128 -4.93 -13.22 23.66
CA ALA A 128 -4.31 -12.69 24.87
C ALA A 128 -4.81 -13.37 26.14
N GLU A 129 -6.13 -13.47 26.26
CA GLU A 129 -6.77 -14.11 27.40
C GLU A 129 -6.48 -15.62 27.41
N ALA A 130 -6.55 -16.28 26.25
CA ALA A 130 -6.27 -17.70 26.12
C ALA A 130 -4.83 -18.06 26.50
N ALA A 131 -3.85 -17.28 26.03
CA ALA A 131 -2.46 -17.43 26.40
C ALA A 131 -2.26 -17.27 27.91
N ARG A 132 -2.87 -16.26 28.54
CA ARG A 132 -2.82 -16.05 30.00
C ARG A 132 -3.44 -17.19 30.80
N ARG A 133 -4.46 -17.86 30.25
CA ARG A 133 -5.10 -19.04 30.86
C ARG A 133 -4.34 -20.35 30.58
N GLY A 134 -3.24 -20.30 29.84
CA GLY A 134 -2.48 -21.49 29.47
C GLY A 134 -3.15 -22.35 28.39
N GLY A 135 -4.05 -21.78 27.58
CA GLY A 135 -4.68 -22.49 26.45
C GLY A 135 -3.66 -22.94 25.40
N PHE A 136 -2.60 -22.15 25.21
CA PHE A 136 -1.43 -22.50 24.42
C PHE A 136 -0.21 -21.69 24.89
N ARG A 137 0.99 -22.22 24.65
CA ARG A 137 2.25 -21.54 24.98
C ARG A 137 2.71 -20.65 23.84
N VAL A 138 2.83 -19.37 24.15
CA VAL A 138 3.47 -18.39 23.28
C VAL A 138 4.96 -18.36 23.56
N ARG A 139 5.75 -18.36 22.49
CA ARG A 139 7.21 -18.35 22.55
C ARG A 139 7.73 -17.21 21.70
N ASP A 140 8.86 -16.65 22.11
CA ASP A 140 9.61 -15.77 21.24
C ASP A 140 10.23 -16.58 20.09
N SER A 141 10.08 -16.11 18.86
CA SER A 141 10.48 -16.78 17.62
C SER A 141 11.99 -17.03 17.54
N LEU A 142 12.79 -16.12 18.12
CA LEU A 142 14.23 -16.13 18.04
C LEU A 142 14.82 -16.98 19.18
N THR A 143 14.41 -16.68 20.41
CA THR A 143 14.96 -17.28 21.63
C THR A 143 14.28 -18.57 22.04
N ARG A 144 13.05 -18.82 21.55
CA ARG A 144 12.18 -19.97 21.91
C ARG A 144 11.75 -20.01 23.36
N LEU A 145 12.09 -18.99 24.14
CA LEU A 145 11.70 -18.91 25.54
C LEU A 145 10.20 -18.59 25.62
N PRO A 146 9.50 -19.12 26.64
CA PRO A 146 8.15 -18.70 26.94
C PRO A 146 8.08 -17.17 27.04
N ALA A 147 7.12 -16.58 26.33
CA ALA A 147 6.85 -15.16 26.40
C ALA A 147 5.81 -14.92 27.50
N ASP A 148 6.26 -14.93 28.75
CA ASP A 148 5.36 -14.89 29.91
C ASP A 148 4.80 -13.48 30.18
N ASN A 149 5.43 -12.44 29.64
CA ASN A 149 5.07 -11.02 29.82
C ASN A 149 4.66 -10.34 28.50
N ILE A 150 3.78 -10.96 27.72
CA ILE A 150 3.27 -10.30 26.52
C ILE A 150 2.26 -9.23 26.96
N GLU A 151 2.70 -7.97 26.97
CA GLU A 151 1.78 -6.84 27.03
C GLU A 151 1.00 -6.79 25.72
N LEU A 152 -0.25 -7.22 25.78
CA LEU A 152 -1.15 -7.18 24.64
C LEU A 152 -1.91 -5.85 24.64
N PRO A 153 -2.17 -5.28 23.46
CA PRO A 153 -2.84 -4.00 23.36
C PRO A 153 -4.17 -4.04 24.11
N ASN A 154 -4.42 -2.99 24.91
CA ASN A 154 -5.59 -2.89 25.78
C ASN A 154 -6.90 -3.02 24.99
N THR A 155 -7.66 -4.10 25.23
CA THR A 155 -8.98 -4.38 24.64
C THR A 155 -9.94 -3.19 24.74
N GLU A 156 -9.88 -2.39 25.82
CA GLU A 156 -10.71 -1.20 26.04
C GLU A 156 -10.47 -0.14 24.95
N THR A 157 -9.21 0.16 24.65
CA THR A 157 -8.82 1.12 23.61
C THR A 157 -9.42 0.71 22.27
N ILE A 158 -9.43 -0.60 21.99
CA ILE A 158 -9.88 -1.08 20.70
C ILE A 158 -11.40 -1.19 20.58
N LEU A 159 -12.09 -1.51 21.68
CA LEU A 159 -13.57 -1.44 21.73
C LEU A 159 -14.08 0.01 21.69
N GLN A 160 -13.32 0.97 22.20
CA GLN A 160 -13.61 2.39 22.01
C GLN A 160 -13.50 2.76 20.51
N TRP A 161 -12.58 2.14 19.77
CA TRP A 161 -12.44 2.38 18.33
C TRP A 161 -13.56 1.75 17.50
N GLU A 162 -13.99 0.53 17.82
CA GLU A 162 -15.15 -0.09 17.15
C GLU A 162 -16.39 0.80 17.28
N ARG A 163 -16.63 1.33 18.49
CA ARG A 163 -17.72 2.27 18.77
C ARG A 163 -17.58 3.59 18.01
N ALA A 164 -16.36 4.10 17.84
CA ALA A 164 -16.09 5.34 17.10
C ALA A 164 -16.08 5.18 15.57
N ALA A 165 -15.85 3.96 15.05
CA ALA A 165 -15.74 3.65 13.63
C ALA A 165 -17.10 3.32 12.97
N LEU A 166 -18.14 3.05 13.78
CA LEU A 166 -19.48 2.66 13.33
C LEU A 166 -20.55 3.80 13.25
N PRO A 167 -20.25 5.12 13.10
CA PRO A 167 -21.32 6.08 12.85
C PRO A 167 -21.70 6.09 11.35
N ASP A 168 -22.92 6.56 11.07
CA ASP A 168 -23.49 6.73 9.74
C ASP A 168 -22.47 7.41 8.80
N THR A 169 -21.91 6.62 7.86
CA THR A 169 -20.85 7.05 6.92
C THR A 169 -21.31 8.14 5.94
N ARG A 170 -22.59 8.50 6.00
CA ARG A 170 -23.19 9.56 5.18
C ARG A 170 -22.75 10.95 5.60
N THR A 171 -22.30 11.17 6.84
CA THR A 171 -21.88 12.51 7.29
C THR A 171 -20.39 12.77 7.00
N PRO A 172 -20.01 14.03 6.68
CA PRO A 172 -18.60 14.42 6.53
C PRO A 172 -17.75 14.15 7.78
N GLU A 173 -18.32 14.29 8.98
CA GLU A 173 -17.63 14.03 10.24
C GLU A 173 -17.31 12.53 10.42
N SER A 174 -18.24 11.64 10.06
CA SER A 174 -18.00 10.20 10.06
C SER A 174 -16.88 9.81 9.08
N LYS A 175 -16.87 10.42 7.87
CA LYS A 175 -15.79 10.20 6.89
C LYS A 175 -14.43 10.66 7.41
N ARG A 176 -14.36 11.81 8.09
CA ARG A 176 -13.13 12.32 8.72
C ARG A 176 -12.65 11.40 9.84
N ARG A 177 -13.52 11.01 10.76
CA ARG A 177 -13.19 10.04 11.83
C ARG A 177 -12.70 8.72 11.25
N ALA A 178 -13.34 8.21 10.20
CA ALA A 178 -12.88 7.01 9.51
C ALA A 178 -11.47 7.18 8.93
N ALA A 179 -11.14 8.33 8.33
CA ALA A 179 -9.80 8.60 7.81
C ALA A 179 -8.73 8.72 8.92
N GLU A 180 -9.05 9.39 10.03
CA GLU A 180 -8.18 9.49 11.21
C GLU A 180 -7.94 8.10 11.82
N LEU A 181 -9.00 7.30 11.97
CA LEU A 181 -8.92 5.90 12.42
C LEU A 181 -8.06 5.05 11.50
N MET A 182 -8.24 5.17 10.18
CA MET A 182 -7.41 4.46 9.20
C MET A 182 -5.94 4.86 9.32
N THR A 183 -5.64 6.12 9.65
CA THR A 183 -4.27 6.62 9.83
C THR A 183 -3.64 6.07 11.10
N THR A 184 -4.34 6.15 12.24
CA THR A 184 -3.90 5.59 13.52
C THR A 184 -3.73 4.08 13.42
N PHE A 185 -4.68 3.39 12.79
CA PHE A 185 -4.63 1.95 12.58
C PHE A 185 -3.49 1.55 11.63
N ASN A 186 -3.21 2.34 10.60
CA ASN A 186 -2.06 2.13 9.73
C ASN A 186 -0.74 2.33 10.49
N GLY A 187 -0.69 3.28 11.43
CA GLY A 187 0.42 3.39 12.38
C GLY A 187 0.55 2.12 13.21
N TRP A 188 -0.53 1.67 13.83
CA TRP A 188 -0.58 0.44 14.65
C TRP A 188 -0.14 -0.83 13.92
N LEU A 189 -0.66 -1.08 12.72
CA LEU A 189 -0.25 -2.22 11.87
C LEU A 189 1.24 -2.18 11.50
N LEU A 190 1.82 -0.99 11.38
CA LEU A 190 3.22 -0.78 10.98
C LEU A 190 4.17 -0.75 12.19
N CYS A 191 3.69 -0.35 13.37
CA CYS A 191 4.49 -0.19 14.58
C CYS A 191 4.67 -1.49 15.38
N GLY A 192 4.09 -2.62 14.95
CA GLY A 192 4.33 -3.92 15.58
C GLY A 192 3.61 -4.15 16.93
N GLU A 193 2.55 -3.38 17.22
CA GLU A 193 1.79 -3.50 18.48
C GLU A 193 0.74 -4.63 18.47
N HIS A 194 0.57 -5.35 17.35
CA HIS A 194 -0.12 -6.64 17.32
C HIS A 194 0.86 -7.77 17.65
N PHE A 195 0.38 -9.01 17.89
CA PHE A 195 1.27 -10.17 18.02
C PHE A 195 2.37 -10.08 16.97
N SER A 196 3.57 -9.79 17.46
CA SER A 196 4.71 -9.54 16.62
C SER A 196 4.96 -10.79 15.77
N ALA A 197 5.56 -10.63 14.59
CA ALA A 197 6.13 -11.77 13.87
C ALA A 197 7.12 -12.53 14.78
N SER A 198 7.65 -11.85 15.81
CA SER A 198 8.50 -12.44 16.83
C SER A 198 7.79 -13.35 17.83
N LEU A 199 6.46 -13.48 17.82
CA LEU A 199 5.73 -14.36 18.73
C LEU A 199 5.14 -15.54 17.96
N VAL A 200 5.55 -16.74 18.34
CA VAL A 200 5.15 -18.01 17.70
C VAL A 200 4.43 -18.93 18.68
N VAL A 201 3.58 -19.77 18.13
CA VAL A 201 2.91 -20.87 18.84
C VAL A 201 3.13 -22.16 18.08
N ASP A 202 3.05 -23.29 18.80
CA ASP A 202 2.94 -24.59 18.15
C ASP A 202 1.56 -24.71 17.51
N LEU A 203 1.51 -25.03 16.21
CA LEU A 203 0.26 -25.04 15.45
C LEU A 203 -0.69 -26.14 15.94
N ALA A 204 -0.17 -27.28 16.40
CA ALA A 204 -1.01 -28.36 16.92
C ALA A 204 -1.60 -27.97 18.28
N GLU A 205 -0.79 -27.38 19.17
CA GLU A 205 -1.23 -26.82 20.46
C GLU A 205 -2.33 -25.76 20.25
N PHE A 206 -2.09 -24.80 19.35
CA PHE A 206 -3.06 -23.76 19.02
C PHE A 206 -4.34 -24.34 18.41
N SER A 207 -4.23 -25.26 17.45
CA SER A 207 -5.39 -25.82 16.76
C SER A 207 -6.27 -26.63 17.71
N ALA A 208 -5.68 -27.37 18.64
CA ALA A 208 -6.42 -28.11 19.67
C ALA A 208 -7.20 -27.16 20.59
N TRP A 209 -6.59 -26.06 21.03
CA TRP A 209 -7.28 -25.03 21.80
C TRP A 209 -8.41 -24.38 20.99
N ALA A 210 -8.14 -23.96 19.75
CA ALA A 210 -9.13 -23.28 18.93
C ALA A 210 -10.33 -24.16 18.58
N GLU A 211 -10.12 -25.47 18.43
CA GLU A 211 -11.18 -26.47 18.28
C GLU A 211 -12.01 -26.63 19.56
N ALA A 212 -11.36 -26.70 20.73
CA ALA A 212 -12.05 -26.80 22.01
C ALA A 212 -12.94 -25.57 22.30
N GLU A 213 -12.53 -24.38 21.86
CA GLU A 213 -13.31 -23.14 21.94
C GLU A 213 -14.37 -23.00 20.83
N GLY A 214 -14.44 -23.96 19.89
CA GLY A 214 -15.38 -23.92 18.76
C GLY A 214 -15.11 -22.78 17.76
N ILE A 215 -13.89 -22.26 17.72
CA ILE A 215 -13.52 -21.14 16.83
C ILE A 215 -13.37 -21.64 15.38
N VAL A 216 -12.70 -22.78 15.22
CA VAL A 216 -12.37 -23.45 13.95
C VAL A 216 -12.26 -24.96 14.16
N THR A 217 -12.44 -25.74 13.10
CA THR A 217 -12.23 -27.19 13.19
C THR A 217 -10.75 -27.55 13.15
N ARG A 218 -10.41 -28.77 13.60
CA ARG A 218 -9.06 -29.29 13.47
C ARG A 218 -8.61 -29.29 12.01
N GLY A 219 -7.44 -28.72 11.74
CA GLY A 219 -6.86 -28.65 10.40
C GLY A 219 -7.28 -27.41 9.59
N GLU A 220 -8.41 -26.76 9.91
CA GLU A 220 -8.88 -25.59 9.15
C GLU A 220 -7.84 -24.46 9.14
N ILE A 221 -7.14 -24.24 10.26
CA ILE A 221 -6.08 -23.22 10.33
C ILE A 221 -4.94 -23.57 9.37
N ALA A 222 -4.50 -24.83 9.37
CA ALA A 222 -3.41 -25.29 8.51
C ALA A 222 -3.79 -25.18 7.03
N GLU A 223 -5.00 -25.60 6.67
CA GLU A 223 -5.55 -25.47 5.32
C GLU A 223 -5.61 -24.00 4.88
N ARG A 224 -6.09 -23.10 5.75
CA ARG A 224 -6.13 -21.66 5.43
C ARG A 224 -4.75 -21.04 5.29
N LEU A 225 -3.81 -21.41 6.15
CA LEU A 225 -2.42 -20.95 6.03
C LEU A 225 -1.80 -21.43 4.72
N SER A 226 -2.04 -22.69 4.32
CA SER A 226 -1.61 -23.24 3.03
C SER A 226 -2.25 -22.50 1.86
N ALA A 227 -3.56 -22.25 1.90
CA ALA A 227 -4.25 -21.53 0.83
C ALA A 227 -3.71 -20.09 0.65
N ILE A 228 -3.36 -19.42 1.75
CA ILE A 228 -2.72 -18.10 1.71
C ILE A 228 -1.33 -18.19 1.06
N GLU A 229 -0.55 -19.23 1.37
CA GLU A 229 0.75 -19.50 0.74
C GLU A 229 0.62 -19.81 -0.75
N ASP A 230 -0.32 -20.68 -1.15
CA ASP A 230 -0.56 -21.05 -2.54
C ASP A 230 -0.97 -19.85 -3.39
N GLU A 231 -1.90 -19.03 -2.89
CA GLU A 231 -2.31 -17.79 -3.58
C GLU A 231 -1.13 -16.82 -3.71
N PHE A 232 -0.29 -16.74 -2.68
CA PHE A 232 0.91 -15.93 -2.72
C PHE A 232 1.91 -16.42 -3.79
N MET A 233 2.15 -17.73 -3.87
CA MET A 233 3.02 -18.32 -4.88
C MET A 233 2.46 -18.13 -6.30
N ALA A 234 1.15 -18.29 -6.49
CA ALA A 234 0.49 -18.04 -7.76
C ALA A 234 0.63 -16.57 -8.19
N MET A 235 0.46 -15.62 -7.27
CA MET A 235 0.67 -14.21 -7.55
C MET A 235 2.14 -13.88 -7.88
N GLN A 236 3.10 -14.51 -7.20
CA GLN A 236 4.52 -14.36 -7.55
C GLN A 236 4.80 -14.87 -8.95
N ALA A 237 4.24 -16.02 -9.34
CA ALA A 237 4.39 -16.56 -10.67
C ALA A 237 3.84 -15.58 -11.73
N ILE A 238 2.63 -15.04 -11.52
CA ILE A 238 2.05 -14.01 -12.42
C ILE A 238 2.95 -12.77 -12.51
N ALA A 239 3.50 -12.32 -11.38
CA ALA A 239 4.37 -11.16 -11.34
C ALA A 239 5.74 -11.41 -12.00
N GLN A 240 6.23 -12.65 -11.99
CA GLN A 240 7.43 -13.07 -12.72
C GLN A 240 7.18 -13.22 -14.22
N ASP A 241 6.02 -13.77 -14.60
CA ASP A 241 5.62 -13.95 -15.99
C ASP A 241 5.36 -12.59 -16.66
N SER A 242 4.71 -11.66 -15.93
CA SER A 242 4.53 -10.27 -16.38
C SER A 242 5.85 -9.48 -16.48
N ARG A 243 6.96 -10.00 -15.94
CA ARG A 243 8.31 -9.43 -16.09
C ARG A 243 9.06 -9.96 -17.31
N MET A 244 8.58 -11.01 -17.97
CA MET A 244 9.16 -11.51 -19.22
C MET A 244 8.58 -10.66 -20.37
N PRO A 245 9.39 -9.82 -21.05
CA PRO A 245 8.92 -9.19 -22.28
C PRO A 245 8.63 -10.30 -23.30
N SER A 246 7.44 -10.29 -23.92
CA SER A 246 7.08 -11.23 -24.98
C SER A 246 8.12 -11.18 -26.10
N GLU A 247 8.90 -12.25 -26.25
CA GLU A 247 9.96 -12.36 -27.27
C GLU A 247 9.39 -12.27 -28.70
N ASP A 248 8.07 -12.47 -28.86
CA ASP A 248 7.37 -12.48 -30.15
C ASP A 248 7.21 -11.12 -30.86
N GLN A 249 7.71 -10.00 -30.30
CA GLN A 249 7.69 -8.70 -30.99
C GLN A 249 9.03 -8.32 -31.64
N LYS A 250 10.01 -9.23 -31.68
CA LYS A 250 11.33 -8.99 -32.28
C LYS A 250 11.59 -9.87 -33.51
N GLN A 251 10.62 -10.01 -34.41
CA GLN A 251 10.91 -10.56 -35.73
C GLN A 251 9.92 -10.08 -36.79
N SER A 252 10.23 -8.96 -37.44
CA SER A 252 10.02 -8.72 -38.88
C SER A 252 10.34 -7.27 -39.25
N ASP A 253 11.64 -6.96 -39.36
CA ASP A 253 12.06 -6.05 -40.43
C ASP A 253 12.79 -6.90 -41.47
N PRO A 254 12.36 -6.89 -42.75
CA PRO A 254 13.02 -7.61 -43.82
C PRO A 254 14.33 -6.89 -44.15
N GLN A 255 15.44 -7.60 -43.96
CA GLN A 255 16.77 -7.12 -44.32
C GLN A 255 16.93 -7.25 -45.84
N ASP A 256 16.84 -6.11 -46.53
CA ASP A 256 17.19 -5.98 -47.95
C ASP A 256 18.71 -6.06 -48.12
N ASP A 257 19.10 -6.77 -49.16
CA ASP A 257 20.45 -7.14 -49.56
C ASP A 257 21.35 -5.94 -49.91
N ALA A 258 22.61 -5.97 -49.46
CA ALA A 258 23.75 -5.42 -50.22
C ALA A 258 25.10 -5.98 -49.73
N ASP A 259 25.75 -6.70 -50.64
CA ASP A 259 27.10 -7.25 -50.66
C ASP A 259 28.23 -6.44 -49.99
N ALA A 260 29.08 -7.14 -49.22
CA ALA A 260 30.55 -7.08 -49.34
C ALA A 260 31.23 -8.20 -48.51
N PRO A 261 32.25 -8.90 -49.04
CA PRO A 261 33.02 -9.88 -48.27
C PRO A 261 34.21 -9.19 -47.59
N THR A 262 34.40 -9.41 -46.29
CA THR A 262 35.67 -9.08 -45.62
C THR A 262 36.04 -10.17 -44.62
N GLU A 263 37.28 -10.62 -44.77
CA GLU A 263 37.93 -11.75 -44.11
C GLU A 263 38.01 -11.66 -42.59
N HIS A 264 37.92 -12.86 -42.01
CA HIS A 264 38.17 -13.30 -40.65
C HIS A 264 39.15 -12.49 -39.77
N ALA A 265 38.62 -11.99 -38.65
CA ALA A 265 39.33 -11.90 -37.37
C ALA A 265 38.51 -12.62 -36.29
N ALA A 266 39.21 -13.34 -35.41
CA ALA A 266 38.65 -14.30 -34.44
C ALA A 266 37.64 -13.66 -33.45
N PRO A 267 36.55 -14.36 -33.09
CA PRO A 267 35.55 -13.85 -32.17
C PRO A 267 36.07 -13.95 -30.73
N GLU A 268 36.37 -12.81 -30.15
CA GLU A 268 36.41 -12.61 -28.71
C GLU A 268 35.03 -12.96 -28.14
N GLU A 269 34.97 -13.82 -27.12
CA GLU A 269 33.73 -14.30 -26.48
C GLU A 269 32.87 -13.11 -26.00
N ALA A 270 31.98 -12.65 -26.88
CA ALA A 270 30.97 -11.67 -26.56
C ALA A 270 30.01 -12.31 -25.55
N THR A 271 30.13 -11.89 -24.30
CA THR A 271 29.17 -12.22 -23.25
C THR A 271 27.78 -11.83 -23.77
N PRO A 272 26.80 -12.75 -23.79
CA PRO A 272 25.49 -12.45 -24.35
C PRO A 272 24.93 -11.20 -23.65
N PRO A 273 24.39 -10.22 -24.40
CA PRO A 273 23.85 -9.00 -23.82
C PRO A 273 22.77 -9.40 -22.81
N GLY A 274 23.04 -9.10 -21.53
CA GLY A 274 22.09 -9.38 -20.47
C GLY A 274 20.73 -8.74 -20.77
N PRO A 275 19.64 -9.28 -20.21
CA PRO A 275 18.31 -8.73 -20.42
C PRO A 275 18.29 -7.22 -20.14
N PRO A 276 17.60 -6.42 -20.98
CA PRO A 276 17.58 -4.98 -20.82
C PRO A 276 17.05 -4.63 -19.41
N PRO A 277 17.71 -3.72 -18.67
CA PRO A 277 17.28 -3.37 -17.33
C PRO A 277 15.85 -2.84 -17.37
N LEU A 278 15.05 -3.20 -16.35
CA LEU A 278 13.73 -2.60 -16.12
C LEU A 278 13.85 -1.09 -16.30
N ILE A 279 12.98 -0.47 -17.10
CA ILE A 279 13.06 0.98 -17.44
C ILE A 279 13.26 1.85 -16.19
N GLN A 280 12.64 1.46 -15.08
CA GLN A 280 12.83 2.09 -13.77
C GLN A 280 14.28 2.00 -13.27
N LYS A 281 14.87 0.81 -13.23
CA LYS A 281 16.26 0.59 -12.83
C LYS A 281 17.23 1.25 -13.79
N TRP A 282 16.91 1.28 -15.08
CA TRP A 282 17.69 2.01 -16.07
C TRP A 282 17.72 3.51 -15.75
N GLN A 283 16.56 4.14 -15.50
CA GLN A 283 16.48 5.56 -15.10
C GLN A 283 17.29 5.85 -13.83
N GLU A 284 17.19 4.98 -12.82
CA GLU A 284 17.92 5.10 -11.56
C GLU A 284 19.43 4.94 -11.77
N SER A 285 19.84 3.94 -12.55
CA SER A 285 21.25 3.70 -12.89
C SER A 285 21.85 4.83 -13.71
N GLU A 286 21.06 5.43 -14.60
CA GLU A 286 21.48 6.53 -15.46
C GLU A 286 21.69 7.82 -14.67
N ILE A 287 20.85 8.10 -13.67
CA ILE A 287 21.07 9.19 -12.72
C ILE A 287 22.36 8.98 -11.93
N LEU A 288 22.59 7.76 -11.42
CA LEU A 288 23.82 7.43 -10.68
C LEU A 288 25.07 7.50 -11.57
N ARG A 289 24.98 7.09 -12.84
CA ARG A 289 26.06 7.19 -13.83
C ARG A 289 26.44 8.66 -14.05
N VAL A 290 25.47 9.51 -14.38
CA VAL A 290 25.72 10.93 -14.65
C VAL A 290 26.23 11.68 -13.42
N LEU A 291 25.75 11.34 -12.22
CA LEU A 291 26.30 11.89 -10.98
C LEU A 291 27.81 11.63 -10.84
N ARG A 292 28.24 10.38 -11.07
CA ARG A 292 29.64 9.98 -10.99
C ARG A 292 30.48 10.63 -12.10
N GLU A 293 29.96 10.70 -13.32
CA GLU A 293 30.64 11.38 -14.44
C GLU A 293 30.87 12.87 -14.20
N ARG A 294 29.96 13.51 -13.46
CA ARG A 294 30.11 14.90 -13.01
C ARG A 294 31.04 15.06 -11.79
N GLY A 295 31.62 13.96 -11.29
CA GLY A 295 32.51 13.96 -10.13
C GLY A 295 31.80 14.08 -8.79
N TYR A 296 30.48 13.88 -8.74
CA TYR A 296 29.73 13.87 -7.49
C TYR A 296 29.75 12.49 -6.85
N ASP A 297 29.87 12.45 -5.52
CA ASP A 297 29.57 11.27 -4.72
C ASP A 297 28.05 11.22 -4.47
N PRO A 298 27.33 10.19 -4.97
CA PRO A 298 25.90 10.04 -4.74
C PRO A 298 25.51 10.13 -3.27
N GLN A 299 26.32 9.61 -2.36
CA GLN A 299 26.04 9.60 -0.91
C GLN A 299 26.47 10.89 -0.19
N ARG A 300 27.10 11.83 -0.89
CA ARG A 300 27.62 13.09 -0.32
C ARG A 300 27.44 14.26 -1.29
N LEU A 301 26.23 14.44 -1.78
CA LEU A 301 25.92 15.52 -2.71
C LEU A 301 26.11 16.90 -2.05
N PRO A 302 26.89 17.81 -2.65
CA PRO A 302 27.10 19.14 -2.09
C PRO A 302 25.83 20.00 -2.23
N ARG A 303 25.53 20.79 -1.19
CA ARG A 303 24.53 21.85 -1.29
C ARG A 303 25.10 22.99 -2.12
N GLY A 304 24.49 23.27 -3.27
CA GLY A 304 24.92 24.38 -4.12
C GLY A 304 24.79 25.73 -3.40
N PRO A 305 25.71 26.68 -3.60
CA PRO A 305 25.56 28.04 -3.08
C PRO A 305 24.29 28.70 -3.65
N ALA A 306 23.72 29.63 -2.90
CA ALA A 306 22.48 30.30 -3.29
C ALA A 306 22.65 30.99 -4.66
N GLY A 307 21.81 30.61 -5.62
CA GLY A 307 21.81 31.18 -6.98
C GLY A 307 22.48 30.32 -8.06
N THR A 308 23.24 29.28 -7.70
CA THR A 308 23.77 28.31 -8.68
C THR A 308 22.91 27.06 -8.78
N PRO A 309 22.78 26.43 -9.96
CA PRO A 309 22.15 25.12 -10.09
C PRO A 309 22.86 24.09 -9.21
N GLY A 310 22.14 23.41 -8.33
CA GLY A 310 22.70 22.31 -7.54
C GLY A 310 22.88 21.03 -8.36
N PRO A 311 23.54 19.99 -7.81
CA PRO A 311 23.80 18.72 -8.51
C PRO A 311 22.55 18.11 -9.16
N LYS A 312 21.40 18.18 -8.48
CA LYS A 312 20.12 17.71 -9.01
C LYS A 312 19.70 18.41 -10.31
N ALA A 313 19.93 19.71 -10.41
CA ALA A 313 19.57 20.49 -11.59
C ALA A 313 20.51 20.20 -12.76
N GLU A 314 21.80 20.03 -12.49
CA GLU A 314 22.82 19.71 -13.50
C GLU A 314 22.61 18.30 -14.09
N VAL A 315 22.35 17.31 -13.24
CA VAL A 315 22.07 15.93 -13.68
C VAL A 315 20.80 15.90 -14.53
N ARG A 316 19.74 16.59 -14.09
CA ARG A 316 18.48 16.68 -14.86
C ARG A 316 18.68 17.29 -16.25
N ALA A 317 19.54 18.30 -16.35
CA ALA A 317 19.82 18.95 -17.63
C ALA A 317 20.64 18.07 -18.60
N SER A 318 21.29 17.02 -18.08
CA SER A 318 22.16 16.12 -18.85
C SER A 318 21.46 14.86 -19.35
N LEU A 319 20.23 14.60 -18.90
CA LEU A 319 19.51 13.37 -19.16
C LEU A 319 18.31 13.63 -20.09
N ASP A 320 18.14 12.78 -21.10
CA ASP A 320 16.96 12.81 -21.97
C ASP A 320 15.78 12.09 -21.30
N MET A 321 15.24 12.69 -20.25
CA MET A 321 14.04 12.20 -19.56
C MET A 321 13.13 13.34 -19.14
N THR A 322 11.82 13.07 -19.13
CA THR A 322 10.84 14.09 -18.74
C THR A 322 11.04 14.52 -17.27
N PRO A 323 10.73 15.79 -16.90
CA PRO A 323 10.90 16.26 -15.53
C PRO A 323 10.16 15.42 -14.48
N ALA A 324 9.00 14.86 -14.84
CA ALA A 324 8.19 14.02 -13.96
C ALA A 324 8.86 12.66 -13.71
N VAL A 325 9.44 12.04 -14.74
CA VAL A 325 10.18 10.78 -14.63
C VAL A 325 11.43 10.98 -13.79
N PHE A 326 12.22 12.01 -14.09
CA PHE A 326 13.41 12.36 -13.31
C PHE A 326 13.09 12.57 -11.82
N LYS A 327 12.05 13.36 -11.52
CA LYS A 327 11.64 13.65 -10.14
C LYS A 327 11.34 12.35 -9.37
N LYS A 328 10.55 11.44 -9.96
CA LYS A 328 10.19 10.16 -9.33
C LYS A 328 11.40 9.25 -9.12
N ALA A 329 12.29 9.15 -10.11
CA ALA A 329 13.51 8.35 -9.99
C ALA A 329 14.44 8.89 -8.90
N TRP A 330 14.61 10.21 -8.85
CA TRP A 330 15.39 10.89 -7.81
C TRP A 330 14.81 10.65 -6.40
N GLU A 331 13.49 10.75 -6.23
CA GLU A 331 12.83 10.50 -4.94
C GLU A 331 13.00 9.05 -4.46
N ARG A 332 12.98 8.08 -5.37
CA ARG A 332 13.22 6.66 -5.03
C ARG A 332 14.67 6.43 -4.59
N LEU A 333 15.65 6.93 -5.35
CA LEU A 333 17.07 6.84 -4.97
C LEU A 333 17.31 7.46 -3.58
N ARG A 334 16.67 8.60 -3.28
CA ARG A 334 16.74 9.23 -1.97
C ARG A 334 16.09 8.36 -0.88
N TRP A 335 14.93 7.78 -1.17
CA TRP A 335 14.22 6.90 -0.24
C TRP A 335 15.02 5.64 0.13
N TYR A 336 15.72 5.05 -0.84
CA TYR A 336 16.56 3.87 -0.64
C TYR A 336 17.96 4.19 -0.08
N GLY A 337 18.33 5.47 0.02
CA GLY A 337 19.64 5.89 0.51
C GLY A 337 20.78 5.77 -0.51
N ASP A 338 20.45 5.55 -1.78
CA ASP A 338 21.43 5.53 -2.88
C ASP A 338 21.96 6.93 -3.20
N ILE A 339 21.20 7.98 -2.85
CA ILE A 339 21.66 9.37 -2.89
C ILE A 339 21.35 10.12 -1.59
N ALA A 340 22.22 11.06 -1.23
CA ALA A 340 22.02 11.96 -0.11
C ALA A 340 20.98 13.06 -0.40
N ASP A 341 20.51 13.70 0.67
CA ASP A 341 19.63 14.86 0.57
C ASP A 341 20.43 16.12 0.21
N ALA A 342 20.35 16.52 -1.06
CA ALA A 342 21.07 17.65 -1.66
C ALA A 342 20.26 18.95 -1.66
#